data_AF-A0A3B3CT41-F1
#
_entry.id   AF-A0A3B3CT41-F1
#
_cell.length_a   1.000
_cell.length_b   1.000
_cell.length_c   1.000
_cell.angle_alpha   90.00
_cell.angle_beta   90.00
_cell.angle_gamma   90.00
#
_symmetry.space_group_name_H-M   'P 1'
#
loop_
_entity.id
_entity.type
_entity.pdbx_description
1 polymer ?
#
loop_
_entity_poly.entity_id
_entity_poly.type
_entity_poly.pdbx_seq_one_letter_code
_entity_poly.pdbx_strand_id
1 'polypeptide(L)'
;MKSLMINKVSSVRSKAGSLGNAVKSLLCHLWNVYSSSAPSGADVLTLLSLCSACAIVTGGLLYHWLCKTLKYSHEASVQISCCYSVGLLLVSFLCHPLRCMLTMMLPIVSSNQGRKLLISASFMILVLNVIPNITVNMGAVARILRCTAEGFAKTLLNSSELFNKAKQDLVDETIKAEWEDLNIVNTLKTFNNFTHVDVSLVKSKFTKVIGEIEEKFSGARDLIGEYKLLSNRVLAAVFVGLLIAESARYLKSYLTSVQFDNSHISKELLQKSPCETKQSIRDKTKLRSCLITNQECTSSFVSLIVVTLYFTAIALFVALDYVVYYIVQLVLPWVQDFPPTAASISVDYKVELFLPAFCLIPSSCATQTLTNFHRDYKWDFNPEPSNCAAVTSAPNRGVTLLLGCLWLMSYLMVFLEVYAKRLCRKICASFYREQEERRVAYLRGKIHRKQVEKGDRNEGN
;
A
#
# COMPACT_ATOMS: atom_id res chain seq x y z
N MET A 1 19.60 -6.80 59.77
CA MET A 1 19.59 -6.94 58.28
C MET A 1 18.52 -6.09 57.59
N LYS A 2 17.24 -6.07 58.05
CA LYS A 2 16.16 -5.23 57.46
C LYS A 2 16.41 -3.71 57.51
N SER A 3 16.97 -3.18 58.59
CA SER A 3 17.30 -1.73 58.72
C SER A 3 18.39 -1.26 57.73
N LEU A 4 19.41 -2.10 57.48
CA LEU A 4 20.47 -1.83 56.50
C LEU A 4 19.96 -1.83 55.06
N MET A 5 18.99 -2.67 54.71
CA MET A 5 18.38 -2.67 53.37
C MET A 5 17.48 -1.44 53.14
N ILE A 6 16.75 -0.98 54.14
CA ILE A 6 15.89 0.21 54.03
C ILE A 6 16.73 1.48 53.83
N ASN A 7 17.86 1.61 54.55
CA ASN A 7 18.79 2.72 54.38
C ASN A 7 19.54 2.71 53.04
N LYS A 8 19.82 1.52 52.48
CA LYS A 8 20.46 1.40 51.16
C LYS A 8 19.47 1.77 50.03
N VAL A 9 18.20 1.36 50.15
CA VAL A 9 17.14 1.70 49.18
C VAL A 9 16.78 3.19 49.22
N SER A 10 16.74 3.82 50.39
CA SER A 10 16.50 5.26 50.52
C SER A 10 17.67 6.11 49.99
N SER A 11 18.92 5.68 50.23
CA SER A 11 20.14 6.31 49.69
C SER A 11 20.25 6.20 48.16
N VAL A 12 19.89 5.05 47.58
CA VAL A 12 19.86 4.88 46.12
C VAL A 12 18.74 5.71 45.49
N ARG A 13 17.57 5.80 46.12
CA ARG A 13 16.46 6.65 45.65
C ARG A 13 16.80 8.15 45.74
N SER A 14 17.53 8.58 46.78
CA SER A 14 17.97 9.98 46.90
C SER A 14 19.07 10.33 45.91
N LYS A 15 20.04 9.44 45.68
CA LYS A 15 21.08 9.60 44.65
C LYS A 15 20.51 9.61 43.23
N ALA A 16 19.54 8.73 42.93
CA ALA A 16 18.83 8.75 41.65
C ALA A 16 18.02 10.04 41.44
N GLY A 17 17.39 10.56 42.50
CA GLY A 17 16.71 11.86 42.48
C GLY A 17 17.66 13.04 42.28
N SER A 18 18.83 13.02 42.93
CA SER A 18 19.88 14.03 42.78
C SER A 18 20.49 14.03 41.38
N LEU A 19 20.80 12.85 40.83
CA LEU A 19 21.32 12.69 39.47
C LEU A 19 20.28 13.15 38.43
N GLY A 20 19.01 12.77 38.60
CA GLY A 20 17.93 13.21 37.71
C GLY A 20 17.74 14.73 37.71
N ASN A 21 17.85 15.38 38.86
CA ASN A 21 17.79 16.84 38.97
C ASN A 21 19.00 17.52 38.34
N ALA A 22 20.21 16.97 38.51
CA ALA A 22 21.43 17.47 37.88
C ALA A 22 21.36 17.38 36.35
N VAL A 23 20.95 16.23 35.80
CA VAL A 23 20.76 16.02 34.35
C VAL A 23 19.72 17.00 33.80
N LYS A 24 18.60 17.18 34.49
CA LYS A 24 17.56 18.12 34.08
C LYS A 24 18.07 19.56 34.07
N SER A 25 18.83 19.96 35.09
CA SER A 25 19.43 21.30 35.16
C SER A 25 20.40 21.53 34.01
N LEU A 26 21.26 20.55 33.72
CA LEU A 26 22.20 20.60 32.60
C LEU A 26 21.47 20.72 31.27
N LEU A 27 20.46 19.88 31.00
CA LEU A 27 19.66 19.94 29.77
C LEU A 27 18.96 21.30 29.61
N CYS A 28 18.41 21.85 30.69
CA CYS A 28 17.81 23.19 30.66
C CYS A 28 18.84 24.28 30.34
N HIS A 29 20.04 24.19 30.90
CA HIS A 29 21.12 25.13 30.61
C HIS A 29 21.57 25.02 29.14
N LEU A 30 21.85 23.81 28.65
CA LEU A 30 22.23 23.56 27.25
C LEU A 30 21.15 24.04 26.27
N TRP A 31 19.87 23.77 26.56
CA TRP A 31 18.76 24.25 25.75
C TRP A 31 18.66 25.78 25.73
N ASN A 32 18.84 26.42 26.88
CA ASN A 32 18.82 27.89 26.97
C ASN A 32 19.93 28.50 26.13
N VAL A 33 21.18 28.01 26.26
CA VAL A 33 22.32 28.46 25.44
C VAL A 33 22.03 28.24 23.95
N TYR A 34 21.53 27.06 23.59
CA TYR A 34 21.18 26.73 22.21
C TYR A 34 20.03 27.58 21.65
N SER A 35 19.11 28.08 22.47
CA SER A 35 18.00 28.93 21.99
C SER A 35 18.35 30.43 21.94
N SER A 36 19.44 30.86 22.58
CA SER A 36 19.81 32.27 22.72
C SER A 36 20.25 32.93 21.41
N SER A 37 19.78 34.14 21.13
CA SER A 37 20.18 34.93 19.96
C SER A 37 21.58 35.54 20.06
N ALA A 38 22.08 35.78 21.27
CA ALA A 38 23.38 36.38 21.54
C ALA A 38 24.08 35.64 22.71
N PRO A 39 24.79 34.52 22.44
CA PRO A 39 25.62 33.87 23.46
C PRO A 39 26.85 34.73 23.80
N SER A 40 27.27 34.74 25.06
CA SER A 40 28.42 35.53 25.52
C SER A 40 29.38 34.70 26.38
N GLY A 41 30.69 34.93 26.25
CA GLY A 41 31.70 34.25 27.06
C GLY A 41 31.76 32.74 26.82
N ALA A 42 31.72 31.95 27.90
CA ALA A 42 31.80 30.49 27.84
C ALA A 42 30.64 29.83 27.04
N ASP A 43 29.48 30.50 26.98
CA ASP A 43 28.29 30.01 26.26
C ASP A 43 28.53 29.90 24.74
N VAL A 44 29.47 30.67 24.18
CA VAL A 44 29.83 30.59 22.75
C VAL A 44 30.47 29.24 22.44
N LEU A 45 31.38 28.79 23.31
CA LEU A 45 32.05 27.48 23.16
C LEU A 45 31.04 26.34 23.35
N THR A 46 30.13 26.47 24.31
CA THR A 46 29.04 25.51 24.51
C THR A 46 28.12 25.43 23.30
N LEU A 47 27.74 26.58 22.72
CA LEU A 47 26.93 26.60 21.49
C LEU A 47 27.67 25.96 20.32
N LEU A 48 28.95 26.27 20.13
CA LEU A 48 29.78 25.68 19.08
C LEU A 48 29.84 24.15 19.22
N SER A 49 30.02 23.65 20.45
CA SER A 49 30.03 22.22 20.75
C SER A 49 28.68 21.58 20.43
N LEU A 50 27.56 22.19 20.82
CA LEU A 50 26.22 21.69 20.52
C LEU A 50 25.94 21.64 19.02
N CYS A 51 26.23 22.72 18.28
CA CYS A 51 26.07 22.76 16.83
C CYS A 51 26.96 21.72 16.12
N SER A 52 28.19 21.52 16.60
CA SER A 52 29.10 20.50 16.06
C SER A 52 28.57 19.09 16.29
N ALA A 53 28.08 18.79 17.49
CA ALA A 53 27.47 17.49 17.78
C ALA A 53 26.24 17.23 16.88
N CYS A 54 25.37 18.22 16.70
CA CYS A 54 24.24 18.11 15.79
C CYS A 54 24.67 17.88 14.33
N ALA A 55 25.70 18.60 13.86
CA ALA A 55 26.26 18.44 12.52
C ALA A 55 26.85 17.05 12.28
N ILE A 56 27.64 16.53 13.22
CA ILE A 56 28.24 15.19 13.12
C ILE A 56 27.15 14.10 13.09
N VAL A 57 26.19 14.17 14.01
CA VAL A 57 25.12 13.17 14.09
C VAL A 57 24.26 13.17 12.82
N THR A 58 23.81 14.35 12.38
CA THR A 58 22.96 14.43 11.18
C THR A 58 23.72 14.15 9.88
N GLY A 59 25.01 14.50 9.82
CA GLY A 59 25.92 14.11 8.73
C GLY A 59 26.07 12.60 8.63
N GLY A 60 26.38 11.93 9.75
CA GLY A 60 26.49 10.46 9.78
C GLY A 60 25.21 9.75 9.35
N LEU A 61 24.05 10.27 9.77
CA LEU A 61 22.74 9.78 9.32
C LEU A 61 22.53 9.99 7.81
N LEU A 62 22.90 11.16 7.28
CA LEU A 62 22.81 11.47 5.85
C LEU A 62 23.72 10.56 5.03
N TYR A 63 24.96 10.34 5.46
CA TYR A 63 25.90 9.41 4.84
C TYR A 63 25.32 8.00 4.77
N HIS A 64 24.81 7.49 5.89
CA HIS A 64 24.20 6.16 5.94
C HIS A 64 23.00 6.07 4.99
N TRP A 65 22.16 7.09 4.96
CA TRP A 65 21.01 7.15 4.07
C TRP A 65 21.41 7.20 2.58
N LEU A 66 22.38 8.04 2.20
CA LEU A 66 22.89 8.13 0.83
C LEU A 66 23.52 6.82 0.35
N CYS A 67 24.37 6.21 1.18
CA CYS A 67 25.11 5.00 0.80
C CYS A 67 24.23 3.74 0.86
N LYS A 68 23.52 3.50 1.97
CA LYS A 68 22.77 2.25 2.18
C LYS A 68 21.37 2.26 1.58
N THR A 69 20.69 3.41 1.58
CA THR A 69 19.30 3.48 1.10
C THR A 69 19.22 3.97 -0.34
N LEU A 70 19.89 5.07 -0.67
CA LEU A 70 19.85 5.70 -2.00
C LEU A 70 20.92 5.19 -2.97
N LYS A 71 21.76 4.23 -2.52
CA LYS A 71 22.82 3.57 -3.28
C LYS A 71 23.68 4.54 -4.10
N TYR A 72 24.07 5.67 -3.51
CA TYR A 72 25.11 6.52 -4.10
C TYR A 72 26.48 5.87 -3.94
N SER A 73 27.44 6.23 -4.81
CA SER A 73 28.83 5.78 -4.65
C SER A 73 29.37 6.23 -3.29
N HIS A 74 30.35 5.47 -2.75
CA HIS A 74 30.94 5.78 -1.46
C HIS A 74 31.55 7.19 -1.45
N GLU A 75 32.31 7.54 -2.49
CA GLU A 75 32.95 8.85 -2.65
C GLU A 75 31.93 9.99 -2.65
N ALA A 76 30.88 9.90 -3.47
CA ALA A 76 29.83 10.91 -3.53
C ALA A 76 29.09 11.04 -2.19
N SER A 77 28.81 9.91 -1.52
CA SER A 77 28.12 9.90 -0.23
C SER A 77 28.95 10.58 0.86
N VAL A 78 30.26 10.32 0.92
CA VAL A 78 31.18 10.98 1.85
C VAL A 78 31.25 12.47 1.55
N GLN A 79 31.46 12.85 0.30
CA GLN A 79 31.59 14.25 -0.10
C GLN A 79 30.33 15.06 0.26
N ILE A 80 29.14 14.59 -0.15
CA ILE A 80 27.86 15.26 0.15
C ILE A 80 27.64 15.37 1.66
N SER A 81 27.91 14.30 2.41
CA SER A 81 27.75 14.29 3.86
C SER A 81 28.69 15.26 4.56
N CYS A 82 29.95 15.33 4.15
CA CYS A 82 30.93 16.28 4.69
C CYS A 82 30.53 17.73 4.38
N CYS A 83 30.19 18.03 3.13
CA CYS A 83 29.72 19.36 2.73
C CYS A 83 28.46 19.77 3.51
N TYR A 84 27.50 18.85 3.65
CA TYR A 84 26.30 19.07 4.45
C TYR A 84 26.64 19.35 5.93
N SER A 85 27.54 18.58 6.53
CA SER A 85 27.89 18.72 7.96
C SER A 85 28.57 20.06 8.23
N VAL A 86 29.52 20.46 7.37
CA VAL A 86 30.18 21.77 7.46
C VAL A 86 29.18 22.90 7.26
N GLY A 87 28.33 22.81 6.24
CA GLY A 87 27.27 23.79 5.99
C GLY A 87 26.30 23.91 7.16
N LEU A 88 25.87 22.79 7.74
CA LEU A 88 24.95 22.77 8.88
C LEU A 88 25.57 23.38 10.12
N LEU A 89 26.85 23.10 10.39
CA LEU A 89 27.59 23.70 11.50
C LEU A 89 27.63 25.22 11.35
N LEU A 90 28.07 25.72 10.18
CA LEU A 90 28.19 27.15 9.90
C LEU A 90 26.83 27.85 10.02
N VAL A 91 25.80 27.30 9.36
CA VAL A 91 24.45 27.87 9.36
C VAL A 91 23.83 27.84 10.75
N SER A 92 23.95 26.75 11.50
CA SER A 92 23.37 26.64 12.85
C SER A 92 24.09 27.53 13.85
N PHE A 93 25.40 27.71 13.70
CA PHE A 93 26.19 28.56 14.60
C PHE A 93 25.96 30.06 14.32
N LEU A 94 25.97 30.46 13.05
CA LEU A 94 25.92 31.88 12.64
C LEU A 94 24.49 32.43 12.50
N CYS A 95 23.52 31.59 12.15
CA CYS A 95 22.18 32.04 11.81
C CYS A 95 21.12 31.52 12.80
N HIS A 96 20.76 32.37 13.76
CA HIS A 96 19.74 32.07 14.78
C HIS A 96 18.38 31.58 14.21
N PRO A 97 17.81 32.18 13.14
CA PRO A 97 16.56 31.70 12.55
C PRO A 97 16.67 30.29 11.94
N LEU A 98 17.80 30.00 11.29
CA LEU A 98 18.01 28.70 10.64
C LEU A 98 18.22 27.60 11.68
N ARG A 99 18.89 27.89 12.80
CA ARG A 99 18.98 26.99 13.95
C ARG A 99 17.59 26.63 14.51
N CYS A 100 16.69 27.60 14.61
CA CYS A 100 15.29 27.34 15.01
C CYS A 100 14.58 26.43 14.00
N MET A 101 14.69 26.74 12.70
CA MET A 101 14.08 25.95 11.61
C MET A 101 14.56 24.50 11.62
N LEU A 102 15.86 24.27 11.77
CA LEU A 102 16.46 22.93 11.82
C LEU A 102 15.93 22.13 13.01
N THR A 103 15.83 22.77 14.17
CA THR A 103 15.29 22.13 15.39
C THR A 103 13.82 21.76 15.23
N MET A 104 13.04 22.58 14.51
CA MET A 104 11.64 22.30 14.22
C MET A 104 11.43 21.19 13.19
N MET A 105 12.43 20.84 12.38
CA MET A 105 12.29 19.72 11.44
C MET A 105 11.94 18.42 12.14
N LEU A 106 12.54 18.16 13.31
CA LEU A 106 12.33 16.93 14.06
C LEU A 106 10.85 16.71 14.44
N PRO A 107 10.15 17.66 15.08
CA PRO A 107 8.71 17.53 15.28
C PRO A 107 7.91 17.57 13.98
N ILE A 108 8.30 18.35 12.96
CA ILE A 108 7.57 18.39 11.67
C ILE A 108 7.62 17.03 10.96
N VAL A 109 8.71 16.28 11.07
CA VAL A 109 8.80 14.88 10.59
C VAL A 109 7.76 14.01 11.29
N SER A 110 7.38 14.30 12.53
CA SER A 110 6.34 13.57 13.25
C SER A 110 4.92 14.11 13.01
N SER A 111 4.72 14.94 11.98
CA SER A 111 3.46 15.59 11.64
C SER A 111 2.83 15.03 10.35
N ASN A 112 1.86 15.75 9.79
CA ASN A 112 1.28 15.49 8.47
C ASN A 112 2.33 15.25 7.37
N GLN A 113 3.47 15.95 7.41
CA GLN A 113 4.50 15.82 6.38
C GLN A 113 5.20 14.46 6.43
N GLY A 114 5.58 13.97 7.61
CA GLY A 114 6.13 12.61 7.73
C GLY A 114 5.12 11.55 7.37
N ARG A 115 3.84 11.76 7.69
CA ARG A 115 2.78 10.82 7.30
C ARG A 115 2.62 10.72 5.78
N LYS A 116 2.67 11.85 5.08
CA LYS A 116 2.68 11.87 3.61
C LYS A 116 3.88 11.09 3.05
N LEU A 117 5.05 11.22 3.66
CA LEU A 117 6.22 10.40 3.29
C LEU A 117 5.96 8.91 3.52
N LEU A 118 5.46 8.51 4.70
CA LEU A 118 5.19 7.11 5.01
C LEU A 118 4.19 6.51 4.02
N ILE A 119 3.13 7.23 3.68
CA ILE A 119 2.14 6.81 2.68
C ILE A 119 2.79 6.69 1.30
N SER A 120 3.58 7.68 0.89
CA SER A 120 4.28 7.65 -0.40
C SER A 120 5.30 6.51 -0.48
N ALA A 121 6.08 6.27 0.58
CA ALA A 121 7.00 5.15 0.67
C ALA A 121 6.26 3.80 0.65
N SER A 122 5.10 3.70 1.30
CA SER A 122 4.26 2.49 1.27
C SER A 122 3.74 2.24 -0.14
N PHE A 123 3.29 3.27 -0.84
CA PHE A 123 2.89 3.17 -2.24
C PHE A 123 4.05 2.78 -3.15
N MET A 124 5.24 3.35 -2.94
CA MET A 124 6.44 2.94 -3.67
C MET A 124 6.78 1.47 -3.41
N ILE A 125 6.70 0.99 -2.17
CA ILE A 125 6.92 -0.43 -1.85
C ILE A 125 5.89 -1.32 -2.57
N LEU A 126 4.62 -0.89 -2.62
CA LEU A 126 3.57 -1.58 -3.35
C LEU A 126 3.92 -1.69 -4.85
N VAL A 127 4.22 -0.57 -5.50
CA VAL A 127 4.53 -0.53 -6.94
C VAL A 127 5.81 -1.29 -7.28
N LEU A 128 6.82 -1.27 -6.40
CA LEU A 128 8.14 -1.83 -6.68
C LEU A 128 8.29 -3.31 -6.32
N ASN A 129 7.35 -3.90 -5.56
CA ASN A 129 7.46 -5.28 -5.10
C ASN A 129 6.17 -6.06 -5.30
N VAL A 130 5.02 -5.51 -4.90
CA VAL A 130 3.74 -6.23 -4.96
C VAL A 130 3.20 -6.27 -6.40
N ILE A 131 3.17 -5.13 -7.10
CA ILE A 131 2.66 -5.07 -8.48
C ILE A 131 3.47 -5.99 -9.42
N PRO A 132 4.82 -5.97 -9.45
CA PRO A 132 5.60 -6.91 -10.24
C PRO A 132 5.33 -8.37 -9.90
N ASN A 133 5.09 -8.69 -8.62
CA ASN A 133 4.78 -10.05 -8.18
C ASN A 133 3.42 -10.52 -8.70
N ILE A 134 2.39 -9.67 -8.58
CA ILE A 134 1.08 -9.89 -9.18
C ILE A 134 1.23 -10.13 -10.68
N THR A 135 2.00 -9.30 -11.37
CA THR A 135 2.23 -9.40 -12.81
C THR A 135 2.83 -10.75 -13.21
N VAL A 136 3.81 -11.27 -12.46
CA VAL A 136 4.38 -12.60 -12.73
C VAL A 136 3.33 -13.70 -12.54
N ASN A 137 2.56 -13.64 -11.44
CA ASN A 137 1.52 -14.63 -11.17
C ASN A 137 0.36 -14.55 -12.18
N MET A 138 -0.01 -13.35 -12.63
CA MET A 138 -0.99 -13.15 -13.70
C MET A 138 -0.49 -13.69 -15.05
N GLY A 139 0.80 -13.55 -15.34
CA GLY A 139 1.44 -14.20 -16.49
C GLY A 139 1.31 -15.73 -16.42
N ALA A 140 1.48 -16.31 -15.23
CA ALA A 140 1.24 -17.74 -15.01
C ALA A 140 -0.22 -18.14 -15.26
N VAL A 141 -1.20 -17.37 -14.77
CA VAL A 141 -2.63 -17.59 -15.07
C VAL A 141 -2.90 -17.54 -16.58
N ALA A 142 -2.34 -16.55 -17.27
CA ALA A 142 -2.54 -16.40 -18.72
C ALA A 142 -1.96 -17.59 -19.51
N ARG A 143 -0.79 -18.12 -19.11
CA ARG A 143 -0.21 -19.33 -19.71
C ARG A 143 -1.05 -20.58 -19.44
N ILE A 144 -1.59 -20.72 -18.23
CA ILE A 144 -2.49 -21.83 -17.91
C ILE A 144 -3.76 -21.75 -18.77
N LEU A 145 -4.38 -20.58 -18.87
CA LEU A 145 -5.56 -20.37 -19.73
C LEU A 145 -5.26 -20.69 -21.20
N ARG A 146 -4.08 -20.29 -21.70
CA ARG A 146 -3.62 -20.62 -23.05
C ARG A 146 -3.63 -22.13 -23.26
N CYS A 147 -2.97 -22.84 -22.35
CA CYS A 147 -2.80 -24.27 -22.40
C CYS A 147 -4.13 -25.02 -22.38
N THR A 148 -5.03 -24.66 -21.46
CA THR A 148 -6.36 -25.27 -21.37
C THR A 148 -7.17 -25.00 -22.64
N ALA A 149 -7.09 -23.79 -23.21
CA ALA A 149 -7.78 -23.44 -24.45
C ALA A 149 -7.21 -24.18 -25.66
N GLU A 150 -5.88 -24.29 -25.79
CA GLU A 150 -5.22 -25.05 -26.86
C GLU A 150 -5.56 -26.54 -26.78
N GLY A 151 -5.55 -27.12 -25.57
CA GLY A 151 -5.97 -28.50 -25.34
C GLY A 151 -7.42 -28.74 -25.74
N PHE A 152 -8.33 -27.87 -25.29
CA PHE A 152 -9.76 -27.97 -25.64
C PHE A 152 -10.00 -27.84 -27.15
N ALA A 153 -9.34 -26.87 -27.80
CA ALA A 153 -9.38 -26.69 -29.25
C ALA A 153 -8.92 -27.95 -30.01
N LYS A 154 -7.81 -28.56 -29.57
CA LYS A 154 -7.26 -29.78 -30.20
C LYS A 154 -8.19 -30.98 -30.04
N THR A 155 -8.78 -31.17 -28.86
CA THR A 155 -9.73 -32.26 -28.66
C THR A 155 -11.02 -32.08 -29.47
N LEU A 156 -11.58 -30.86 -29.51
CA LEU A 156 -12.72 -30.58 -30.37
C LEU A 156 -12.44 -30.91 -31.84
N LEU A 157 -11.24 -30.63 -32.33
CA LEU A 157 -10.83 -31.02 -33.68
C LEU A 157 -10.79 -32.54 -33.88
N ASN A 158 -10.20 -33.29 -32.94
CA ASN A 158 -10.19 -34.76 -33.04
C ASN A 158 -11.62 -35.34 -33.05
N SER A 159 -12.58 -34.67 -32.40
CA SER A 159 -13.99 -35.09 -32.49
C SER A 159 -14.58 -34.92 -33.90
N SER A 160 -14.06 -34.00 -34.72
CA SER A 160 -14.55 -33.82 -36.10
C SER A 160 -14.29 -35.03 -37.00
N GLU A 161 -13.16 -35.74 -36.80
CA GLU A 161 -12.88 -37.00 -37.48
C GLU A 161 -13.89 -38.09 -37.07
N LEU A 162 -14.22 -38.15 -35.78
CA LEU A 162 -15.25 -39.04 -35.25
C LEU A 162 -16.63 -38.75 -35.86
N PHE A 163 -17.02 -37.48 -35.96
CA PHE A 163 -18.27 -37.08 -36.60
C PHE A 163 -18.30 -37.45 -38.09
N ASN A 164 -17.20 -37.21 -38.81
CA ASN A 164 -17.11 -37.60 -40.21
C ASN A 164 -17.23 -39.12 -40.38
N LYS A 165 -16.61 -39.91 -39.49
CA LYS A 165 -16.73 -41.37 -39.47
C LYS A 165 -18.15 -41.84 -39.14
N ALA A 166 -18.80 -41.23 -38.13
CA ALA A 166 -20.17 -41.56 -37.76
C ALA A 166 -21.16 -41.31 -38.90
N LYS A 167 -20.92 -40.21 -39.61
CA LYS A 167 -21.70 -39.85 -40.79
C LYS A 167 -21.49 -40.81 -41.96
N GLN A 168 -20.24 -41.21 -42.21
CA GLN A 168 -19.91 -42.18 -43.25
C GLN A 168 -20.54 -43.54 -42.95
N ASP A 169 -20.40 -44.04 -41.72
CA ASP A 169 -21.02 -45.30 -41.28
C ASP A 169 -22.55 -45.28 -41.45
N LEU A 170 -23.21 -44.16 -41.12
CA LEU A 170 -24.66 -44.00 -41.30
C LEU A 170 -25.06 -44.04 -42.78
N VAL A 171 -24.29 -43.36 -43.65
CA VAL A 171 -24.55 -43.35 -45.09
C VAL A 171 -24.32 -44.74 -45.69
N ASP A 172 -23.25 -45.44 -45.30
CA ASP A 172 -22.94 -46.79 -45.77
C ASP A 172 -24.02 -47.80 -45.39
N GLU A 173 -24.52 -47.76 -44.15
CA GLU A 173 -25.62 -48.61 -43.71
C GLU A 173 -26.94 -48.29 -44.43
N THR A 174 -27.19 -47.02 -44.75
CA THR A 174 -28.39 -46.64 -45.51
C THR A 174 -28.30 -47.06 -46.99
N ILE A 175 -27.11 -47.07 -47.58
CA ILE A 175 -26.89 -47.57 -48.95
C ILE A 175 -27.09 -49.10 -49.02
N LYS A 176 -26.60 -49.85 -48.02
CA LYS A 176 -26.79 -51.31 -47.94
C LYS A 176 -28.25 -51.74 -47.81
N ALA A 177 -29.12 -50.86 -47.30
CA ALA A 177 -30.55 -51.12 -47.21
C ALA A 177 -31.27 -51.17 -48.58
N GLU A 178 -30.55 -50.90 -49.68
CA GLU A 178 -30.90 -51.15 -51.08
C GLU A 178 -32.37 -50.83 -51.44
N TRP A 179 -32.70 -49.53 -51.44
CA TRP A 179 -33.89 -49.02 -52.10
C TRP A 179 -33.47 -47.96 -53.13
N GLU A 180 -33.32 -48.39 -54.39
CA GLU A 180 -32.78 -47.58 -55.50
C GLU A 180 -33.65 -46.37 -55.89
N ASP A 181 -34.89 -46.26 -55.42
CA ASP A 181 -35.87 -45.27 -55.92
C ASP A 181 -36.31 -44.16 -54.93
N LEU A 182 -35.64 -43.98 -53.79
CA LEU A 182 -35.99 -42.92 -52.84
C LEU A 182 -35.02 -41.73 -52.89
N ASN A 183 -35.58 -40.51 -53.05
CA ASN A 183 -34.88 -39.22 -52.91
C ASN A 183 -34.00 -39.13 -51.64
N ILE A 184 -34.29 -39.94 -50.63
CA ILE A 184 -33.57 -40.06 -49.35
C ILE A 184 -32.10 -40.47 -49.57
N VAL A 185 -31.81 -41.40 -50.48
CA VAL A 185 -30.42 -41.83 -50.77
C VAL A 185 -29.61 -40.69 -51.39
N ASN A 186 -30.22 -39.89 -52.26
CA ASN A 186 -29.57 -38.72 -52.85
C ASN A 186 -29.32 -37.61 -51.81
N THR A 187 -30.27 -37.37 -50.89
CA THR A 187 -30.11 -36.43 -49.78
C THR A 187 -29.01 -36.88 -48.79
N LEU A 188 -28.87 -38.20 -48.57
CA LEU A 188 -27.83 -38.74 -47.69
C LEU A 188 -26.45 -38.81 -48.34
N LYS A 189 -26.37 -39.05 -49.66
CA LYS A 189 -25.11 -38.88 -50.41
C LYS A 189 -24.61 -37.43 -50.34
N THR A 190 -25.52 -36.45 -50.38
CA THR A 190 -25.16 -35.03 -50.14
C THR A 190 -24.80 -34.76 -48.67
N PHE A 191 -25.44 -35.45 -47.72
CA PHE A 191 -25.07 -35.41 -46.31
C PHE A 191 -23.63 -35.91 -46.08
N ASN A 192 -23.12 -36.85 -46.88
CA ASN A 192 -21.75 -37.40 -46.74
C ASN A 192 -20.59 -36.40 -46.97
N ASN A 193 -20.84 -35.12 -47.23
CA ASN A 193 -19.79 -34.11 -47.44
C ASN A 193 -18.93 -33.81 -46.18
N PHE A 194 -17.64 -34.16 -46.20
CA PHE A 194 -16.73 -34.01 -45.04
C PHE A 194 -16.75 -32.58 -44.48
N THR A 195 -16.99 -32.45 -43.17
CA THR A 195 -16.87 -31.17 -42.48
C THR A 195 -15.46 -31.02 -41.94
N HIS A 196 -14.64 -30.19 -42.60
CA HIS A 196 -13.32 -29.81 -42.10
C HIS A 196 -13.47 -28.61 -41.17
N VAL A 197 -13.30 -28.83 -39.87
CA VAL A 197 -13.26 -27.74 -38.88
C VAL A 197 -11.82 -27.27 -38.78
N ASP A 198 -11.54 -25.98 -39.01
CA ASP A 198 -10.20 -25.40 -38.80
C ASP A 198 -10.18 -24.51 -37.55
N VAL A 199 -9.28 -24.79 -36.62
CA VAL A 199 -9.12 -24.06 -35.34
C VAL A 199 -7.81 -23.26 -35.32
N SER A 200 -7.09 -23.19 -36.44
CA SER A 200 -5.88 -22.37 -36.62
C SER A 200 -6.14 -20.89 -36.28
N LEU A 201 -7.30 -20.36 -36.68
CA LEU A 201 -7.71 -18.98 -36.39
C LEU A 201 -7.91 -18.73 -34.89
N VAL A 202 -8.53 -19.68 -34.19
CA VAL A 202 -8.76 -19.58 -32.73
C VAL A 202 -7.43 -19.67 -31.99
N LYS A 203 -6.58 -20.65 -32.33
CA LYS A 203 -5.23 -20.81 -31.77
C LYS A 203 -4.37 -19.55 -31.99
N SER A 204 -4.42 -18.98 -33.19
CA SER A 204 -3.72 -17.76 -33.56
C SER A 204 -4.21 -16.56 -32.76
N LYS A 205 -5.54 -16.36 -32.65
CA LYS A 205 -6.12 -15.28 -31.83
C LYS A 205 -5.73 -15.38 -30.36
N PHE A 206 -5.80 -16.57 -29.75
CA PHE A 206 -5.40 -16.76 -28.35
C PHE A 206 -3.91 -16.52 -28.15
N THR A 207 -3.05 -17.03 -29.04
CA THR A 207 -1.60 -16.79 -28.98
C THR A 207 -1.28 -15.29 -29.06
N LYS A 208 -1.96 -14.56 -29.95
CA LYS A 208 -1.78 -13.11 -30.09
C LYS A 208 -2.19 -12.34 -28.83
N VAL A 209 -3.40 -12.57 -28.32
CA VAL A 209 -3.91 -11.86 -27.13
C VAL A 209 -3.01 -12.10 -25.91
N ILE A 210 -2.56 -13.34 -25.73
CA ILE A 210 -1.73 -13.71 -24.58
C ILE A 210 -0.30 -13.17 -24.70
N GLY A 211 0.25 -13.16 -25.93
CA GLY A 211 1.53 -12.50 -26.21
C GLY A 211 1.50 -11.00 -25.93
N GLU A 212 0.46 -10.30 -26.37
CA GLU A 212 0.28 -8.86 -26.08
C GLU A 212 0.17 -8.58 -24.57
N ILE A 213 -0.48 -9.48 -23.82
CA ILE A 213 -0.59 -9.40 -22.37
C ILE A 213 0.80 -9.56 -21.71
N GLU A 214 1.54 -10.61 -22.06
CA GLU A 214 2.86 -10.89 -21.48
C GLU A 214 3.88 -9.79 -21.80
N GLU A 215 3.86 -9.25 -23.03
CA GLU A 215 4.72 -8.14 -23.45
C GLU A 215 4.43 -6.84 -22.69
N LYS A 216 3.15 -6.46 -22.55
CA LYS A 216 2.79 -5.24 -21.78
C LYS A 216 3.17 -5.36 -20.32
N PHE A 217 2.99 -6.55 -19.75
CA PHE A 217 3.32 -6.82 -18.36
C PHE A 217 4.82 -6.89 -18.09
N SER A 218 5.61 -7.49 -19.00
CA SER A 218 7.07 -7.49 -18.91
C SER A 218 7.63 -6.07 -19.07
N GLY A 219 7.14 -5.31 -20.06
CA GLY A 219 7.54 -3.92 -20.27
C GLY A 219 7.27 -3.05 -19.06
N ALA A 220 6.08 -3.15 -18.44
CA ALA A 220 5.77 -2.42 -17.22
C ALA A 220 6.70 -2.80 -16.05
N ARG A 221 7.02 -4.08 -15.88
CA ARG A 221 7.93 -4.55 -14.84
C ARG A 221 9.35 -4.04 -15.03
N ASP A 222 9.85 -4.08 -16.26
CA ASP A 222 11.23 -3.70 -16.56
C ASP A 222 11.41 -2.19 -16.37
N LEU A 223 10.45 -1.38 -16.80
CA LEU A 223 10.39 0.06 -16.47
C LEU A 223 10.39 0.30 -14.95
N ILE A 224 9.55 -0.41 -14.20
CA ILE A 224 9.50 -0.30 -12.73
C ILE A 224 10.87 -0.65 -12.10
N GLY A 225 11.55 -1.67 -12.63
CA GLY A 225 12.89 -2.08 -12.20
C GLY A 225 13.94 -1.00 -12.43
N GLU A 226 13.98 -0.43 -13.63
CA GLU A 226 14.94 0.61 -14.03
C GLU A 226 14.77 1.90 -13.22
N TYR A 227 13.53 2.34 -13.02
CA TYR A 227 13.24 3.61 -12.33
C TYR A 227 13.18 3.50 -10.80
N LYS A 228 13.26 2.29 -10.23
CA LYS A 228 13.18 2.04 -8.77
C LYS A 228 14.10 2.96 -7.96
N LEU A 229 15.36 3.05 -8.38
CA LEU A 229 16.36 3.83 -7.65
C LEU A 229 16.15 5.34 -7.83
N LEU A 230 15.82 5.77 -9.04
CA LEU A 230 15.59 7.17 -9.36
C LEU A 230 14.38 7.71 -8.59
N SER A 231 13.28 6.96 -8.56
CA SER A 231 12.07 7.36 -7.85
C SER A 231 12.31 7.53 -6.34
N ASN A 232 13.05 6.61 -5.72
CA ASN A 232 13.43 6.74 -4.30
C ASN A 232 14.28 7.99 -4.03
N ARG A 233 15.19 8.35 -4.94
CA ARG A 233 16.01 9.57 -4.83
C ARG A 233 15.17 10.83 -4.99
N VAL A 234 14.25 10.86 -5.95
CA VAL A 234 13.32 11.97 -6.15
C VAL A 234 12.42 12.15 -4.93
N LEU A 235 11.86 11.06 -4.40
CA LEU A 235 11.00 11.10 -3.22
C LEU A 235 11.76 11.63 -1.99
N ALA A 236 13.00 11.18 -1.80
CA ALA A 236 13.90 11.67 -0.75
C ALA A 236 14.14 13.18 -0.86
N ALA A 237 14.47 13.68 -2.06
CA ALA A 237 14.71 15.10 -2.29
C ALA A 237 13.45 15.95 -2.06
N VAL A 238 12.31 15.52 -2.59
CA VAL A 238 11.01 16.18 -2.40
C VAL A 238 10.66 16.26 -0.91
N PHE A 239 10.88 15.18 -0.16
CA PHE A 239 10.60 15.16 1.28
C PHE A 239 11.45 16.17 2.06
N VAL A 240 12.77 16.18 1.84
CA VAL A 240 13.67 17.15 2.50
C VAL A 240 13.27 18.58 2.14
N GLY A 241 12.96 18.85 0.86
CA GLY A 241 12.48 20.15 0.42
C GLY A 241 11.17 20.58 1.08
N LEU A 242 10.20 19.65 1.24
CA LEU A 242 8.94 19.92 1.92
C LEU A 242 9.13 20.22 3.41
N LEU A 243 10.04 19.52 4.10
CA LEU A 243 10.39 19.82 5.49
C LEU A 243 10.96 21.24 5.62
N ILE A 244 11.93 21.59 4.75
CA ILE A 244 12.53 22.93 4.68
C ILE A 244 11.46 24.00 4.49
N ALA A 245 10.61 23.82 3.50
CA ALA A 245 9.56 24.77 3.19
C ALA A 245 8.53 24.90 4.32
N GLU A 246 8.13 23.79 4.94
CA GLU A 246 7.13 23.82 6.01
C GLU A 246 7.66 24.50 7.28
N SER A 247 8.92 24.25 7.67
CA SER A 247 9.48 24.92 8.84
C SER A 247 9.70 26.41 8.59
N ALA A 248 10.11 26.79 7.37
CA ALA A 248 10.26 28.19 6.97
C ALA A 248 8.91 28.92 7.03
N ARG A 249 7.85 28.31 6.46
CA ARG A 249 6.48 28.84 6.52
C ARG A 249 6.01 28.98 7.96
N TYR A 250 6.19 27.94 8.79
CA TYR A 250 5.77 27.96 10.18
C TYR A 250 6.49 29.07 10.96
N LEU A 251 7.81 29.19 10.81
CA LEU A 251 8.59 30.24 11.46
C LEU A 251 8.14 31.63 11.02
N LYS A 252 7.95 31.85 9.71
CA LYS A 252 7.46 33.10 9.16
C LYS A 252 6.10 33.47 9.76
N SER A 253 5.13 32.56 9.71
CA SER A 253 3.80 32.80 10.28
C SER A 253 3.84 33.10 11.78
N TYR A 254 4.71 32.42 12.52
CA TYR A 254 4.92 32.64 13.96
C TYR A 254 5.47 34.05 14.26
N LEU A 255 6.43 34.51 13.46
CA LEU A 255 7.05 35.83 13.65
C LEU A 255 6.18 36.98 13.13
N THR A 256 5.39 36.76 12.08
CA THR A 256 4.58 37.81 11.46
C THR A 256 3.24 38.03 12.16
N SER A 257 2.58 36.98 12.68
CA SER A 257 1.22 37.10 13.21
C SER A 257 1.14 36.80 14.69
N VAL A 258 0.72 37.80 15.49
CA VAL A 258 0.46 37.61 16.92
C VAL A 258 -0.76 36.74 17.20
N GLN A 259 -1.62 36.50 16.20
CA GLN A 259 -2.85 35.70 16.32
C GLN A 259 -2.66 34.21 16.00
N PHE A 260 -1.58 33.87 15.29
CA PHE A 260 -1.25 32.52 14.87
C PHE A 260 -1.17 31.56 16.07
N ASP A 261 -1.63 30.31 15.94
CA ASP A 261 -1.48 29.21 16.93
C ASP A 261 -1.66 29.56 18.44
N ASN A 262 -2.68 30.36 18.77
CA ASN A 262 -2.90 30.89 20.13
C ASN A 262 -3.87 30.07 21.00
N SER A 263 -4.48 28.99 20.48
CA SER A 263 -5.59 28.26 21.12
C SER A 263 -5.24 27.67 22.49
N HIS A 264 -3.96 27.37 22.73
CA HIS A 264 -3.47 26.74 23.96
C HIS A 264 -3.14 27.75 25.07
N ILE A 265 -2.56 28.90 24.73
CA ILE A 265 -2.24 29.97 25.70
C ILE A 265 -3.53 30.48 26.32
N SER A 266 -4.55 30.72 25.48
CA SER A 266 -5.83 31.27 25.94
C SER A 266 -6.48 30.38 27.01
N LYS A 267 -6.39 29.05 26.88
CA LYS A 267 -6.89 28.11 27.90
C LYS A 267 -6.07 28.14 29.19
N GLU A 268 -4.73 28.16 29.10
CA GLU A 268 -3.88 28.22 30.28
C GLU A 268 -4.05 29.55 31.04
N LEU A 269 -4.18 30.66 30.32
CA LEU A 269 -4.43 31.98 30.90
C LEU A 269 -5.82 32.10 31.54
N LEU A 270 -6.86 31.51 30.94
CA LEU A 270 -8.19 31.44 31.58
C LEU A 270 -8.14 30.66 32.90
N GLN A 271 -7.33 29.61 32.95
CA GLN A 271 -7.24 28.72 34.11
C GLN A 271 -6.43 29.32 35.27
N LYS A 272 -5.57 30.32 34.99
CA LYS A 272 -4.80 31.08 35.99
C LYS A 272 -5.57 32.25 36.62
N SER A 273 -6.87 32.40 36.36
CA SER A 273 -7.70 33.40 37.06
C SER A 273 -7.83 33.08 38.57
N PRO A 274 -8.07 34.08 39.44
CA PRO A 274 -7.43 34.18 40.77
C PRO A 274 -7.97 33.28 41.90
N CYS A 275 -8.68 32.17 41.63
CA CYS A 275 -9.39 31.44 42.69
C CYS A 275 -8.91 30.02 43.06
N GLU A 276 -7.74 29.53 42.63
CA GLU A 276 -7.26 28.20 43.08
C GLU A 276 -5.77 28.15 43.49
N THR A 277 -5.47 27.33 44.49
CA THR A 277 -4.16 27.15 45.13
C THR A 277 -3.08 26.63 44.17
N LYS A 278 -1.90 27.28 44.19
CA LYS A 278 -0.76 27.10 43.25
C LYS A 278 -0.28 25.64 43.02
N GLN A 279 -0.46 24.73 43.99
CA GLN A 279 -0.02 23.33 43.88
C GLN A 279 -0.97 22.46 43.05
N SER A 280 -2.29 22.59 43.26
CA SER A 280 -3.36 21.86 42.56
C SER A 280 -3.44 22.23 41.08
N ILE A 281 -3.20 23.51 40.77
CA ILE A 281 -3.16 24.02 39.39
C ILE A 281 -2.02 23.37 38.61
N ARG A 282 -0.82 23.21 39.20
CA ARG A 282 0.36 22.69 38.45
C ARG A 282 0.15 21.27 37.95
N ASP A 283 -0.47 20.42 38.75
CA ASP A 283 -0.78 19.03 38.38
C ASP A 283 -1.99 18.93 37.44
N LYS A 284 -3.07 19.68 37.67
CA LYS A 284 -4.20 19.76 36.70
C LYS A 284 -3.77 20.32 35.34
N THR A 285 -2.88 21.31 35.30
CA THR A 285 -2.39 21.94 34.05
C THR A 285 -1.47 21.00 33.29
N LYS A 286 -0.61 20.24 33.99
CA LYS A 286 0.21 19.18 33.38
C LYS A 286 -0.64 18.06 32.79
N LEU A 287 -1.66 17.62 33.52
CA LEU A 287 -2.57 16.56 33.09
C LEU A 287 -3.39 17.01 31.87
N ARG A 288 -3.92 18.23 31.88
CA ARG A 288 -4.72 18.79 30.78
C ARG A 288 -3.88 19.17 29.55
N SER A 289 -2.59 19.48 29.73
CA SER A 289 -1.62 19.65 28.63
C SER A 289 -1.34 18.35 27.86
N CYS A 290 -1.71 17.18 28.40
CA CYS A 290 -1.64 15.90 27.68
C CYS A 290 -3.00 15.48 27.11
N LEU A 291 -4.12 16.08 27.54
CA LEU A 291 -5.42 15.78 26.95
C LEU A 291 -5.57 16.45 25.57
N ILE A 292 -6.11 15.68 24.63
CA ILE A 292 -6.49 16.14 23.29
C ILE A 292 -7.81 16.93 23.42
N THR A 293 -7.87 18.13 22.82
CA THR A 293 -9.09 18.94 22.78
C THR A 293 -10.10 18.36 21.77
N ASN A 294 -11.40 18.48 21.98
CA ASN A 294 -12.44 18.11 20.99
C ASN A 294 -12.18 18.66 19.57
N GLN A 295 -11.68 19.89 19.43
CA GLN A 295 -11.31 20.47 18.13
C GLN A 295 -10.07 19.81 17.49
N GLU A 296 -9.10 19.35 18.30
CA GLU A 296 -7.94 18.60 17.82
C GLU A 296 -8.33 17.15 17.50
N CYS A 297 -9.33 16.62 18.20
CA CYS A 297 -9.91 15.30 17.96
C CYS A 297 -10.61 15.23 16.60
N THR A 298 -11.38 16.24 16.20
CA THR A 298 -12.05 16.26 14.88
C THR A 298 -11.04 16.30 13.73
N SER A 299 -10.02 17.15 13.81
CA SER A 299 -8.94 17.18 12.80
C SER A 299 -8.12 15.89 12.77
N SER A 300 -7.87 15.28 13.94
CA SER A 300 -7.15 14.01 14.06
C SER A 300 -7.97 12.85 13.48
N PHE A 301 -9.29 12.86 13.68
CA PHE A 301 -10.22 11.86 13.15
C PHE A 301 -10.30 11.89 11.62
N VAL A 302 -10.36 13.07 11.00
CA VAL A 302 -10.30 13.19 9.54
C VAL A 302 -8.97 12.64 9.01
N SER A 303 -7.85 13.00 9.63
CA SER A 303 -6.53 12.45 9.28
C SER A 303 -6.50 10.92 9.44
N LEU A 304 -7.13 10.37 10.47
CA LEU A 304 -7.23 8.94 10.71
C LEU A 304 -7.98 8.25 9.56
N ILE A 305 -9.18 8.73 9.20
CA ILE A 305 -9.97 8.19 8.08
C ILE A 305 -9.15 8.17 6.79
N VAL A 306 -8.50 9.28 6.44
CA VAL A 306 -7.69 9.38 5.22
C VAL A 306 -6.58 8.33 5.22
N VAL A 307 -5.89 8.16 6.34
CA VAL A 307 -4.82 7.16 6.48
C VAL A 307 -5.39 5.74 6.37
N THR A 308 -6.52 5.46 7.03
CA THR A 308 -7.19 4.17 6.92
C THR A 308 -7.51 3.86 5.46
N LEU A 309 -8.11 4.79 4.71
CA LEU A 309 -8.47 4.59 3.30
C LEU A 309 -7.25 4.23 2.44
N TYR A 310 -6.13 4.95 2.57
CA TYR A 310 -4.91 4.64 1.81
C TYR A 310 -4.36 3.25 2.14
N PHE A 311 -4.27 2.91 3.42
CA PHE A 311 -3.73 1.60 3.83
C PHE A 311 -4.70 0.45 3.53
N THR A 312 -6.01 0.68 3.55
CA THR A 312 -7.00 -0.28 3.06
C THR A 312 -6.80 -0.55 1.57
N ALA A 313 -6.60 0.48 0.74
CA ALA A 313 -6.30 0.28 -0.68
C ALA A 313 -5.02 -0.54 -0.90
N ILE A 314 -3.94 -0.23 -0.17
CA ILE A 314 -2.69 -1.02 -0.22
C ILE A 314 -2.93 -2.47 0.22
N ALA A 315 -3.67 -2.68 1.30
CA ALA A 315 -4.00 -4.01 1.81
C ALA A 315 -4.81 -4.82 0.79
N LEU A 316 -5.72 -4.20 0.03
CA LEU A 316 -6.45 -4.86 -1.05
C LEU A 316 -5.51 -5.36 -2.16
N PHE A 317 -4.51 -4.57 -2.56
CA PHE A 317 -3.52 -5.02 -3.55
C PHE A 317 -2.63 -6.15 -3.01
N VAL A 318 -2.22 -6.08 -1.74
CA VAL A 318 -1.46 -7.17 -1.11
C VAL A 318 -2.32 -8.44 -1.05
N ALA A 319 -3.59 -8.32 -0.64
CA ALA A 319 -4.52 -9.44 -0.64
C ALA A 319 -4.72 -10.02 -2.04
N LEU A 320 -4.83 -9.18 -3.07
CA LEU A 320 -4.90 -9.61 -4.47
C LEU A 320 -3.67 -10.44 -4.86
N ASP A 321 -2.46 -10.03 -4.45
CA ASP A 321 -1.24 -10.81 -4.71
C ASP A 321 -1.29 -12.21 -4.10
N TYR A 322 -1.73 -12.33 -2.85
CA TYR A 322 -1.96 -13.63 -2.21
C TYR A 322 -3.04 -14.45 -2.92
N VAL A 323 -4.17 -13.82 -3.29
CA VAL A 323 -5.27 -14.49 -3.99
C VAL A 323 -4.79 -15.05 -5.33
N VAL A 324 -4.12 -14.25 -6.16
CA VAL A 324 -3.62 -14.70 -7.47
C VAL A 324 -2.59 -15.81 -7.27
N TYR A 325 -1.66 -15.67 -6.32
CA TYR A 325 -0.68 -16.72 -6.01
C TYR A 325 -1.35 -18.05 -5.63
N TYR A 326 -2.34 -18.02 -4.73
CA TYR A 326 -3.05 -19.23 -4.30
C TYR A 326 -3.93 -19.83 -5.40
N ILE A 327 -4.56 -19.00 -6.25
CA ILE A 327 -5.30 -19.50 -7.43
C ILE A 327 -4.36 -20.30 -8.32
N VAL A 328 -3.17 -19.77 -8.64
CA VAL A 328 -2.23 -20.50 -9.51
C VAL A 328 -1.73 -21.77 -8.84
N GLN A 329 -1.42 -21.73 -7.54
CA GLN A 329 -1.00 -22.91 -6.77
C GLN A 329 -2.08 -24.01 -6.74
N LEU A 330 -3.36 -23.64 -6.70
CA LEU A 330 -4.46 -24.59 -6.70
C LEU A 330 -4.73 -25.16 -8.11
N VAL A 331 -4.72 -24.30 -9.13
CA VAL A 331 -5.11 -24.66 -10.49
C VAL A 331 -3.98 -25.39 -11.23
N LEU A 332 -2.72 -25.03 -11.01
CA LEU A 332 -1.60 -25.58 -11.78
C LEU A 332 -1.47 -27.11 -11.67
N PRO A 333 -1.51 -27.74 -10.47
CA PRO A 333 -1.50 -29.19 -10.35
C PRO A 333 -2.73 -29.83 -11.01
N TRP A 334 -3.92 -29.24 -10.80
CA TRP A 334 -5.16 -29.76 -11.37
C TRP A 334 -5.17 -29.74 -12.91
N VAL A 335 -4.59 -28.71 -13.53
CA VAL A 335 -4.47 -28.62 -15.00
C VAL A 335 -3.43 -29.60 -15.54
N GLN A 336 -2.34 -29.84 -14.80
CA GLN A 336 -1.31 -30.80 -15.21
C GLN A 336 -1.78 -32.25 -15.11
N ASP A 337 -2.60 -32.56 -14.09
CA ASP A 337 -3.09 -33.91 -13.80
C ASP A 337 -4.56 -34.11 -14.25
N PHE A 338 -5.06 -33.31 -15.20
CA PHE A 338 -6.45 -33.42 -15.62
C PHE A 338 -6.70 -34.80 -16.28
N PRO A 339 -7.56 -35.66 -15.71
CA PRO A 339 -7.73 -37.02 -16.20
C PRO A 339 -8.38 -37.01 -17.59
N PRO A 340 -7.96 -37.92 -18.49
CA PRO A 340 -8.62 -38.04 -19.78
C PRO A 340 -10.10 -38.37 -19.56
N THR A 341 -10.98 -37.48 -20.03
CA THR A 341 -12.42 -37.63 -19.83
C THR A 341 -13.02 -38.30 -21.06
N ALA A 342 -13.56 -39.51 -20.92
CA ALA A 342 -14.21 -40.20 -22.02
C ALA A 342 -15.56 -39.54 -22.34
N ALA A 343 -15.79 -39.26 -23.61
CA ALA A 343 -17.07 -38.82 -24.13
C ALA A 343 -17.55 -39.80 -25.21
N SER A 344 -18.87 -39.91 -25.36
CA SER A 344 -19.48 -40.84 -26.31
C SER A 344 -20.68 -40.23 -27.02
N ILE A 345 -20.80 -40.51 -28.31
CA ILE A 345 -21.99 -40.20 -29.11
C ILE A 345 -22.59 -41.54 -29.53
N SER A 346 -23.84 -41.77 -29.14
CA SER A 346 -24.62 -42.92 -29.59
C SER A 346 -25.48 -42.49 -30.77
N VAL A 347 -25.26 -43.10 -31.93
CA VAL A 347 -26.08 -42.88 -33.12
C VAL A 347 -27.07 -44.03 -33.24
N ASP A 348 -28.35 -43.70 -33.16
CA ASP A 348 -29.46 -44.64 -33.33
C ASP A 348 -30.28 -44.22 -34.56
N TYR A 349 -30.38 -45.10 -35.54
CA TYR A 349 -31.09 -44.88 -36.79
C TYR A 349 -31.92 -46.11 -37.14
N LYS A 350 -33.23 -45.95 -37.09
CA LYS A 350 -34.19 -47.01 -37.39
C LYS A 350 -35.11 -46.58 -38.53
N VAL A 351 -35.21 -47.43 -39.55
CA VAL A 351 -36.14 -47.25 -40.67
C VAL A 351 -37.20 -48.33 -40.59
N GLU A 352 -38.46 -47.91 -40.50
CA GLU A 352 -39.62 -48.79 -40.47
C GLU A 352 -40.46 -48.55 -41.72
N LEU A 353 -40.73 -49.62 -42.46
CA LEU A 353 -41.64 -49.62 -43.60
C LEU A 353 -43.03 -49.97 -43.12
N PHE A 354 -43.96 -49.04 -43.34
CA PHE A 354 -45.37 -49.25 -43.12
C PHE A 354 -46.06 -49.34 -44.49
N LEU A 355 -46.68 -50.49 -44.77
CA LEU A 355 -47.40 -50.76 -46.01
C LEU A 355 -48.90 -50.79 -45.69
N PRO A 356 -49.64 -49.68 -45.92
CA PRO A 356 -51.05 -49.55 -45.50
C PRO A 356 -51.97 -50.61 -46.13
N ALA A 357 -51.62 -51.10 -47.31
CA ALA A 357 -52.38 -52.13 -48.03
C ALA A 357 -52.47 -53.46 -47.26
N PHE A 358 -51.45 -53.83 -46.50
CA PHE A 358 -51.47 -55.05 -45.68
C PHE A 358 -52.31 -54.90 -44.40
N CYS A 359 -52.70 -53.68 -44.04
CA CYS A 359 -53.58 -53.39 -42.91
C CYS A 359 -55.08 -53.47 -43.24
N LEU A 360 -55.43 -53.81 -44.49
CA LEU A 360 -56.80 -54.19 -44.86
C LEU A 360 -57.24 -55.51 -44.21
N ILE A 361 -56.28 -56.35 -43.78
CA ILE A 361 -56.52 -57.57 -42.98
C ILE A 361 -55.81 -57.38 -41.63
N PRO A 362 -56.54 -57.30 -40.49
CA PRO A 362 -55.94 -56.94 -39.20
C PRO A 362 -54.79 -57.84 -38.75
N SER A 363 -54.83 -59.13 -39.10
CA SER A 363 -53.79 -60.11 -38.72
C SER A 363 -52.48 -59.95 -39.50
N SER A 364 -52.47 -59.18 -40.59
CA SER A 364 -51.31 -59.01 -41.48
C SER A 364 -50.73 -57.59 -41.43
N CYS A 365 -51.28 -56.73 -40.57
CA CYS A 365 -50.78 -55.38 -40.35
C CYS A 365 -49.54 -55.44 -39.46
N ALA A 366 -48.35 -55.36 -40.07
CA ALA A 366 -47.08 -55.30 -39.37
C ALA A 366 -46.20 -54.20 -39.96
N THR A 367 -45.51 -53.44 -39.10
CA THR A 367 -44.41 -52.58 -39.51
C THR A 367 -43.17 -53.43 -39.69
N GLN A 368 -42.59 -53.39 -40.88
CA GLN A 368 -41.34 -54.11 -41.13
C GLN A 368 -40.17 -53.18 -40.83
N THR A 369 -39.30 -53.55 -39.89
CA THR A 369 -38.05 -52.82 -39.67
C THR A 369 -37.09 -53.18 -40.81
N LEU A 370 -36.75 -52.19 -41.64
CA LEU A 370 -35.87 -52.38 -42.79
C LEU A 370 -34.40 -52.24 -42.40
N THR A 371 -34.10 -51.29 -41.52
CA THR A 371 -32.73 -51.02 -41.08
C THR A 371 -32.77 -50.59 -39.63
N ASN A 372 -31.84 -51.13 -38.84
CA ASN A 372 -31.63 -50.73 -37.46
C ASN A 372 -30.12 -50.60 -37.24
N PHE A 373 -29.66 -49.36 -37.28
CA PHE A 373 -28.27 -49.00 -37.05
C PHE A 373 -28.14 -48.36 -35.67
N HIS A 374 -27.41 -49.03 -34.80
CA HIS A 374 -27.04 -48.50 -33.49
C HIS A 374 -25.52 -48.64 -33.33
N ARG A 375 -24.82 -47.52 -33.14
CA ARG A 375 -23.38 -47.52 -32.92
C ARG A 375 -22.96 -46.41 -31.96
N ASP A 376 -22.11 -46.80 -31.00
CA ASP A 376 -21.48 -45.90 -30.06
C ASP A 376 -20.09 -45.48 -30.55
N TYR A 377 -19.88 -44.18 -30.66
CA TYR A 377 -18.59 -43.57 -30.98
C TYR A 377 -18.00 -42.98 -29.70
N LYS A 378 -16.94 -43.60 -29.18
CA LYS A 378 -16.25 -43.16 -27.97
C LYS A 378 -14.94 -42.47 -28.33
N TRP A 379 -14.62 -41.41 -27.62
CA TRP A 379 -13.32 -40.74 -27.70
C TRP A 379 -12.90 -40.23 -26.33
N ASP A 380 -11.59 -40.10 -26.15
CA ASP A 380 -11.02 -39.56 -24.92
C ASP A 380 -10.65 -38.10 -25.09
N PHE A 381 -11.08 -37.28 -24.14
CA PHE A 381 -10.63 -35.90 -24.02
C PHE A 381 -9.31 -35.88 -23.26
N ASN A 382 -8.19 -35.79 -23.99
CA ASN A 382 -6.88 -35.60 -23.39
C ASN A 382 -6.37 -34.18 -23.67
N PRO A 383 -6.40 -33.25 -22.69
CA PRO A 383 -5.76 -31.97 -22.85
C PRO A 383 -4.25 -32.19 -22.85
N GLU A 384 -3.64 -32.17 -24.03
CA GLU A 384 -2.20 -32.44 -24.15
C GLU A 384 -1.39 -31.35 -23.44
N PRO A 385 -0.60 -31.68 -22.39
CA PRO A 385 -0.04 -30.69 -21.47
C PRO A 385 1.22 -30.00 -22.01
N SER A 386 1.46 -30.00 -23.32
CA SER A 386 2.73 -29.59 -23.90
C SER A 386 3.07 -28.14 -23.52
N ASN A 387 3.94 -28.00 -22.52
CA ASN A 387 4.53 -26.77 -21.98
C ASN A 387 3.63 -25.86 -21.12
N CYS A 388 2.75 -26.43 -20.30
CA CYS A 388 1.94 -25.65 -19.34
C CYS A 388 2.66 -25.30 -18.02
N ALA A 389 3.97 -25.54 -17.95
CA ALA A 389 4.78 -25.16 -16.80
C ALA A 389 4.83 -23.64 -16.66
N ALA A 390 4.20 -23.14 -15.61
CA ALA A 390 4.21 -21.73 -15.26
C ALA A 390 4.99 -21.51 -13.95
N VAL A 391 5.87 -20.51 -13.95
CA VAL A 391 6.64 -20.14 -12.75
C VAL A 391 5.81 -19.18 -11.92
N THR A 392 5.52 -19.53 -10.67
CA THR A 392 4.86 -18.65 -9.71
C THR A 392 5.88 -17.93 -8.84
N SER A 393 5.48 -16.78 -8.32
CA SER A 393 6.29 -16.00 -7.39
C SER A 393 5.51 -15.75 -6.10
N ALA A 394 5.99 -16.31 -5.00
CA ALA A 394 5.33 -16.21 -3.70
C ALA A 394 5.42 -14.78 -3.14
N PRO A 395 4.33 -14.24 -2.56
CA PRO A 395 4.35 -12.93 -1.91
C PRO A 395 5.40 -12.84 -0.80
N ASN A 396 6.21 -11.78 -0.80
CA ASN A 396 7.31 -11.64 0.14
C ASN A 396 6.82 -11.20 1.53
N ARG A 397 6.94 -12.11 2.52
CA ARG A 397 6.55 -11.85 3.92
C ARG A 397 7.25 -10.64 4.54
N GLY A 398 8.51 -10.38 4.18
CA GLY A 398 9.27 -9.23 4.66
C GLY A 398 8.69 -7.90 4.17
N VAL A 399 8.22 -7.86 2.92
CA VAL A 399 7.54 -6.70 2.34
C VAL A 399 6.20 -6.47 3.04
N THR A 400 5.42 -7.53 3.28
CA THR A 400 4.15 -7.44 4.01
C THR A 400 4.34 -6.94 5.45
N LEU A 401 5.36 -7.45 6.16
CA LEU A 401 5.72 -6.99 7.50
C LEU A 401 6.11 -5.51 7.50
N LEU A 402 6.96 -5.09 6.53
CA LEU A 402 7.39 -3.71 6.40
C LEU A 402 6.20 -2.77 6.15
N LEU A 403 5.27 -3.12 5.27
CA LEU A 403 4.03 -2.36 5.04
C LEU A 403 3.18 -2.28 6.31
N GLY A 404 3.05 -3.37 7.06
CA GLY A 404 2.37 -3.38 8.37
C GLY A 404 3.03 -2.46 9.40
N CYS A 405 4.37 -2.44 9.46
CA CYS A 405 5.11 -1.51 10.31
C CYS A 405 4.88 -0.05 9.89
N LEU A 406 4.93 0.26 8.59
CA LEU A 406 4.67 1.61 8.09
C LEU A 406 3.23 2.06 8.38
N TRP A 407 2.28 1.13 8.30
CA TRP A 407 0.88 1.36 8.66
C TRP A 407 0.74 1.74 10.14
N LEU A 408 1.32 0.95 11.05
CA LEU A 408 1.33 1.24 12.48
C LEU A 408 2.00 2.57 12.78
N MET A 409 3.16 2.86 12.18
CA MET A 409 3.87 4.12 12.35
C MET A 409 3.06 5.32 11.86
N SER A 410 2.33 5.18 10.76
CA SER A 410 1.44 6.22 10.24
C SER A 410 0.31 6.55 11.23
N TYR A 411 -0.28 5.52 11.86
CA TYR A 411 -1.29 5.69 12.90
C TYR A 411 -0.72 6.37 14.14
N LEU A 412 0.46 5.95 14.60
CA LEU A 412 1.16 6.59 15.71
C LEU A 412 1.43 8.08 15.42
N MET A 413 1.80 8.42 14.19
CA MET A 413 2.02 9.82 13.78
C MET A 413 0.76 10.69 13.86
N VAL A 414 -0.45 10.14 13.67
CA VAL A 414 -1.70 10.90 13.84
C VAL A 414 -1.84 11.42 15.27
N PHE A 415 -1.46 10.63 16.27
CA PHE A 415 -1.45 11.06 17.67
C PHE A 415 -0.29 12.00 17.97
N LEU A 416 0.90 11.70 17.44
CA LEU A 416 2.09 12.52 17.63
C LEU A 416 1.95 13.91 16.98
N GLU A 417 1.15 14.07 15.94
CA GLU A 417 0.97 15.34 15.23
C GLU A 417 0.54 16.48 16.17
N VAL A 418 -0.37 16.20 17.11
CA VAL A 418 -0.85 17.18 18.10
C VAL A 418 0.32 17.64 18.98
N TYR A 419 1.16 16.70 19.41
CA TYR A 419 2.33 17.00 20.23
C TYR A 419 3.45 17.66 19.43
N ALA A 420 3.64 17.29 18.16
CA ALA A 420 4.60 17.88 17.25
C ALA A 420 4.33 19.38 17.06
N LYS A 421 3.08 19.76 16.79
CA LYS A 421 2.68 21.19 16.66
C LYS A 421 2.95 21.96 17.96
N ARG A 422 2.58 21.39 19.11
CA ARG A 422 2.86 21.98 20.43
C ARG A 422 4.37 22.12 20.68
N LEU A 423 5.17 21.15 20.24
CA LEU A 423 6.63 21.19 20.37
C LEU A 423 7.23 22.26 19.46
N CYS A 424 6.82 22.35 18.19
CA CYS A 424 7.23 23.44 17.28
C CYS A 424 6.99 24.81 17.91
N ARG A 425 5.81 25.01 18.51
CA ARG A 425 5.49 26.27 19.18
C ARG A 425 6.43 26.54 20.38
N LYS A 426 6.70 25.54 21.22
CA LYS A 426 7.63 25.68 22.36
C LYS A 426 9.06 25.99 21.89
N ILE A 427 9.50 25.40 20.79
CA ILE A 427 10.79 25.69 20.16
C ILE A 427 10.82 27.16 19.75
N CYS A 428 9.86 27.64 18.95
CA CYS A 428 9.79 29.05 18.56
C CYS A 428 9.75 30.00 19.76
N ALA A 429 8.98 29.67 20.81
CA ALA A 429 8.89 30.49 22.02
C ALA A 429 10.23 30.59 22.78
N SER A 430 11.02 29.51 22.79
CA SER A 430 12.36 29.55 23.38
C SER A 430 13.36 30.39 22.57
N PHE A 431 13.28 30.34 21.24
CA PHE A 431 14.18 31.10 20.36
C PHE A 431 13.81 32.59 20.28
N TYR A 432 12.51 32.91 20.30
CA TYR A 432 11.98 34.27 20.13
C TYR A 432 11.13 34.70 21.33
N ARG A 433 11.80 34.96 22.46
CA ARG A 433 11.14 35.30 23.73
C ARG A 433 10.32 36.59 23.65
N GLU A 434 10.86 37.65 23.06
CA GLU A 434 10.15 38.93 22.90
C GLU A 434 8.84 38.79 22.12
N GLN A 435 8.85 37.95 21.07
CA GLN A 435 7.65 37.70 20.28
C GLN A 435 6.60 36.93 21.09
N GLU A 436 7.02 35.97 21.92
CA GLU A 436 6.08 35.26 22.80
C GLU A 436 5.49 36.18 23.87
N GLU A 437 6.28 37.10 24.43
CA GLU A 437 5.79 38.11 25.37
C GLU A 437 4.71 39.01 24.75
N ARG A 438 4.94 39.51 23.53
CA ARG A 438 3.95 40.29 22.76
C ARG A 438 2.64 39.51 22.55
N ARG A 439 2.74 38.21 22.22
CA ARG A 439 1.57 37.33 22.02
C ARG A 439 0.80 37.09 23.31
N VAL A 440 1.49 36.85 24.42
CA VAL A 440 0.87 36.69 25.74
C VAL A 440 0.17 37.97 26.17
N ALA A 441 0.78 39.14 25.94
CA ALA A 441 0.16 40.44 26.23
C ALA A 441 -1.11 40.68 25.40
N TYR A 442 -1.05 40.43 24.09
CA TYR A 442 -2.21 40.52 23.18
C TYR A 442 -3.36 39.62 23.65
N LEU A 443 -3.07 38.37 24.01
CA LEU A 443 -4.07 37.42 24.48
C LEU A 443 -4.69 37.82 25.81
N ARG A 444 -3.89 38.31 26.76
CA ARG A 444 -4.39 38.83 28.03
C ARG A 444 -5.38 39.99 27.81
N GLY A 445 -5.02 40.93 26.94
CA GLY A 445 -5.90 42.04 26.56
C GLY A 445 -7.21 41.56 25.90
N LYS A 446 -7.11 40.57 25.01
CA LYS A 446 -8.28 39.97 24.35
C LYS A 446 -9.21 39.25 25.34
N ILE A 447 -8.65 38.54 26.33
CA ILE A 447 -9.45 37.88 27.38
C ILE A 447 -10.15 38.92 28.26
N HIS A 448 -9.45 39.98 28.65
CA HIS A 448 -10.03 41.04 29.47
C HIS A 448 -11.20 41.74 28.78
N ARG A 449 -11.07 42.14 27.51
CA ARG A 449 -12.17 42.73 26.73
C ARG A 449 -13.40 41.81 26.66
N LYS A 450 -13.19 40.51 26.44
CA LYS A 450 -14.28 39.53 26.43
C LYS A 450 -14.97 39.34 27.78
N GLN A 451 -14.28 39.62 28.89
CA GLN A 451 -14.88 39.55 30.24
C GLN A 451 -15.73 40.79 30.51
N VAL A 452 -15.24 41.98 30.16
CA VAL A 452 -16.01 43.24 30.26
C VAL A 452 -17.28 43.17 29.41
N GLU A 453 -17.17 42.77 28.13
CA GLU A 453 -18.33 42.58 27.23
C GLU A 453 -19.36 41.52 27.70
N LYS A 454 -18.98 40.66 28.64
CA LYS A 454 -19.90 39.69 29.27
C LYS A 454 -20.51 40.22 30.55
N GLY A 455 -19.78 41.04 31.31
CA GLY A 455 -20.30 41.77 32.47
C GLY A 455 -21.40 42.74 32.06
N ASP A 456 -21.14 43.58 31.07
CA ASP A 456 -22.10 44.59 30.58
C ASP A 456 -23.38 43.97 30.00
N ARG A 457 -23.31 42.74 29.48
CA ARG A 457 -24.49 42.00 28.99
C ARG A 457 -25.32 41.33 30.09
N ASN A 458 -24.74 41.09 31.26
CA ASN A 458 -25.45 40.51 32.40
C ASN A 458 -26.08 41.59 33.30
N GLU A 459 -25.62 42.84 33.23
CA GLU A 459 -26.22 43.98 33.95
C GLU A 459 -27.34 44.68 33.15
N GLY A 460 -27.43 44.43 31.85
CA GLY A 460 -28.47 44.97 30.96
C GLY A 460 -29.71 44.09 30.77
N ASN A 461 -29.88 43.05 31.59
CA ASN A 461 -30.97 42.08 31.56
C ASN A 461 -31.49 41.89 33.00
#